data_AF-A0A850M8C7-F1
#
_entry.id   AF-A0A850M8C7-F1
#
_cell.length_a   1.000
_cell.length_b   1.000
_cell.length_c   1.000
_cell.angle_alpha   90.00
_cell.angle_beta   90.00
_cell.angle_gamma   90.00
#
_symmetry.space_group_name_H-M   'P 1'
#
loop_
_entity.id
_entity.type
_entity.pdbx_description
1 polymer ?
#
loop_
_entity_poly.entity_id
_entity_poly.type
_entity_poly.pdbx_seq_one_letter_code
_entity_poly.pdbx_strand_id
1 'polypeptide(L)'
;MPVGILLIRWDDKLGTSLVAKYPEKFKFPSKILMNIYSQHRAQSTDPSFVTLTLTNIKISSFFSGMDENFIGASNYIIALVLRRDEKPHLFREILKRAAAKILKNVEKVDTDTLKPVFLEMRNISR
;
A
#
# COMPACT_ATOMS: atom_id res chain seq x y z
N MET A 1 8.50 -0.74 -13.33
CA MET A 1 7.41 -1.72 -13.31
C MET A 1 7.08 -2.21 -11.88
N PRO A 2 5.80 -2.47 -11.53
CA PRO A 2 5.38 -3.11 -10.28
C PRO A 2 5.79 -4.58 -10.17
N VAL A 3 6.25 -4.99 -8.98
CA VAL A 3 6.71 -6.36 -8.68
C VAL A 3 5.94 -7.01 -7.53
N GLY A 4 5.24 -6.23 -6.72
CA GLY A 4 4.32 -6.75 -5.70
C GLY A 4 3.41 -5.67 -5.14
N ILE A 5 2.32 -6.07 -4.51
CA ILE A 5 1.37 -5.23 -3.78
C ILE A 5 1.17 -5.79 -2.37
N LEU A 6 1.01 -4.91 -1.40
CA LEU A 6 0.85 -5.22 0.02
C LEU A 6 -0.36 -4.46 0.56
N LEU A 7 -1.12 -5.10 1.44
CA LEU A 7 -2.04 -4.44 2.36
C LEU A 7 -1.46 -4.54 3.76
N ILE A 8 -1.28 -3.39 4.40
CA ILE A 8 -0.68 -3.24 5.72
C ILE A 8 -1.72 -2.62 6.63
N ARG A 9 -1.82 -3.09 7.87
CA ARG A 9 -2.62 -2.48 8.93
C ARG A 9 -1.69 -1.93 10.01
N TRP A 10 -1.99 -0.75 10.51
CA TRP A 10 -1.40 -0.25 11.75
C TRP A 10 -2.30 -0.58 12.93
N ASP A 11 -1.69 -1.10 13.99
CA ASP A 11 -2.30 -1.31 15.30
C ASP A 11 -1.42 -0.66 16.36
N ASP A 12 -2.01 0.12 17.28
CA ASP A 12 -1.24 0.89 18.27
C ASP A 12 -0.52 0.00 19.30
N LYS A 13 -0.97 -1.25 19.48
CA LYS A 13 -0.35 -2.20 20.42
C LYS A 13 0.68 -3.08 19.73
N LEU A 14 0.40 -3.50 18.50
CA LEU A 14 1.20 -4.50 17.76
C LEU A 14 2.12 -3.89 16.70
N GLY A 15 1.94 -2.62 16.35
CA GLY A 15 2.65 -1.94 15.28
C GLY A 15 2.12 -2.28 13.89
N THR A 16 3.00 -2.28 12.87
CA THR A 16 2.62 -2.64 11.50
C THR A 16 2.46 -4.15 11.34
N SER A 17 1.34 -4.56 10.77
CA SER A 17 1.06 -5.94 10.39
C SER A 17 0.76 -6.06 8.89
N LEU A 18 1.26 -7.13 8.26
CA LEU A 18 0.96 -7.44 6.87
C LEU A 18 -0.35 -8.23 6.83
N VAL A 19 -1.39 -7.64 6.23
CA VAL A 19 -2.73 -8.26 6.11
C VAL A 19 -2.78 -9.20 4.92
N ALA A 20 -2.35 -8.72 3.75
CA ALA A 20 -2.35 -9.48 2.51
C ALA A 20 -1.21 -9.02 1.60
N LYS A 21 -0.81 -9.89 0.67
CA LYS A 21 0.20 -9.57 -0.35
C LYS A 21 -0.04 -10.33 -1.63
N TYR A 22 0.38 -9.75 -2.74
CA TYR A 22 0.45 -10.44 -4.02
C TYR A 22 1.73 -10.03 -4.79
N PRO A 23 2.49 -10.96 -5.38
CA PRO A 23 2.31 -12.41 -5.34
C PRO A 23 2.53 -12.99 -3.93
N GLU A 24 1.90 -14.12 -3.61
CA GLU A 24 1.96 -14.71 -2.25
C GLU A 24 3.39 -15.09 -1.81
N LYS A 25 4.21 -15.57 -2.76
CA LYS A 25 5.62 -15.92 -2.52
C LYS A 25 6.52 -14.71 -2.32
N PHE A 26 6.02 -13.48 -2.51
CA PHE A 26 6.79 -12.27 -2.34
C PHE A 26 7.18 -12.08 -0.87
N LYS A 27 8.49 -12.02 -0.59
CA LYS A 27 9.02 -11.74 0.74
C LYS A 27 9.28 -10.24 0.87
N PHE A 28 8.79 -9.64 1.95
CA PHE A 28 8.99 -8.22 2.21
C PHE A 28 9.43 -8.00 3.66
N PRO A 29 10.55 -7.31 3.91
CA PRO A 29 11.06 -7.08 5.26
C PRO A 29 10.12 -6.23 6.11
N SER A 30 9.86 -6.65 7.36
CA SER A 30 9.03 -5.92 8.34
C SER A 30 9.53 -4.49 8.60
N LYS A 31 10.86 -4.29 8.64
CA LYS A 31 11.48 -2.95 8.77
C LYS A 31 10.99 -1.97 7.71
N ILE A 32 10.73 -2.44 6.49
CA ILE A 32 10.23 -1.56 5.42
C ILE A 32 8.74 -1.24 5.64
N LEU A 33 7.94 -2.15 6.20
CA LEU A 33 6.54 -1.87 6.56
C LEU A 33 6.46 -0.70 7.55
N MET A 34 7.28 -0.74 8.61
CA MET A 34 7.37 0.36 9.58
C MET A 34 7.80 1.66 8.91
N ASN A 35 8.82 1.63 8.04
CA ASN A 35 9.26 2.84 7.32
C ASN A 35 8.13 3.45 6.48
N ILE A 36 7.33 2.64 5.77
CA ILE A 36 6.19 3.14 4.99
C ILE A 36 5.18 3.84 5.90
N TYR A 37 4.81 3.21 7.02
CA TYR A 37 3.88 3.80 7.99
C TYR A 37 4.40 5.12 8.57
N SER A 38 5.65 5.15 9.06
CA SER A 38 6.25 6.35 9.62
C SER A 38 6.26 7.52 8.64
N GLN A 39 6.46 7.26 7.34
CA GLN A 39 6.44 8.33 6.32
C GLN A 39 5.04 8.92 6.11
N HIS A 40 3.98 8.10 6.18
CA HIS A 40 2.61 8.62 6.15
C HIS A 40 2.30 9.40 7.43
N ARG A 41 2.66 8.83 8.59
CA ARG A 41 2.36 9.42 9.90
C ARG A 41 3.06 10.76 10.13
N ALA A 42 4.26 10.94 9.57
CA ALA A 42 4.99 12.20 9.64
C ALA A 42 4.29 13.35 8.88
N GLN A 43 3.41 13.05 7.92
CA GLN A 43 2.69 14.07 7.15
C GLN A 43 1.38 14.48 7.82
N SER A 44 0.49 13.52 8.10
CA SER A 44 -0.78 13.78 8.80
C SER A 44 -1.46 12.48 9.25
N THR A 45 -2.64 12.63 9.87
CA THR A 45 -3.64 11.55 10.09
C THR A 45 -4.49 11.27 8.86
N ASP A 46 -4.47 12.14 7.85
CA ASP A 46 -5.41 12.14 6.75
C ASP A 46 -5.00 11.15 5.63
N PRO A 47 -5.94 10.77 4.75
CA PRO A 47 -5.63 9.92 3.62
C PRO A 47 -4.58 10.58 2.73
N SER A 48 -3.47 9.90 2.49
CA SER A 48 -2.30 10.50 1.86
C SER A 48 -1.57 9.53 0.94
N PHE A 49 -0.86 10.09 -0.03
CA PHE A 49 0.00 9.34 -0.94
C PHE A 49 1.47 9.65 -0.66
N VAL A 50 2.27 8.60 -0.52
CA VAL A 50 3.70 8.71 -0.24
C VAL A 50 4.49 7.85 -1.21
N THR A 51 5.71 8.27 -1.51
CA THR A 51 6.68 7.47 -2.25
C THR A 51 7.93 7.26 -1.39
N LEU A 52 8.51 6.07 -1.46
CA LEU A 52 9.77 5.75 -0.80
C LEU A 52 10.77 5.22 -1.83
N THR A 53 11.99 5.75 -1.77
CA THR A 53 13.07 5.41 -2.69
C THR A 53 14.13 4.65 -1.89
N LEU A 54 14.24 3.34 -2.12
CA LEU A 54 15.22 2.45 -1.50
C LEU A 54 16.30 2.06 -2.51
N THR A 55 17.41 1.47 -2.06
CA THR A 55 18.56 1.14 -2.92
C THR A 55 18.16 0.40 -4.21
N ASN A 56 17.36 -0.66 -4.09
CA ASN A 56 17.03 -1.55 -5.22
C ASN A 56 15.57 -1.45 -5.70
N ILE A 57 14.71 -0.79 -4.93
CA ILE A 57 13.27 -0.71 -5.20
C ILE A 57 12.74 0.69 -4.92
N LYS A 58 11.58 0.99 -5.46
CA LYS A 58 10.76 2.13 -5.07
C LYS A 58 9.44 1.62 -4.52
N ILE A 59 8.76 2.44 -3.73
CA ILE A 59 7.45 2.14 -3.18
C ILE A 59 6.54 3.31 -3.49
N SER A 60 5.33 3.00 -3.93
CA SER A 60 4.20 3.93 -3.96
C SER A 60 3.15 3.42 -3.01
N SER A 61 2.75 4.24 -2.05
CA SER A 61 1.78 3.83 -1.03
C SER A 61 0.68 4.86 -0.85
N PHE A 62 -0.51 4.36 -0.55
CA PHE A 62 -1.65 5.18 -0.17
C PHE A 62 -2.13 4.75 1.20
N PHE A 63 -2.16 5.71 2.12
CA PHE A 63 -2.70 5.55 3.46
C PHE A 63 -4.17 5.92 3.46
N SER A 64 -4.97 5.08 4.09
CA SER A 64 -6.41 5.26 4.14
C SER A 64 -6.85 6.38 5.06
N GLY A 65 -6.01 6.84 5.98
CA GLY A 65 -6.36 7.84 6.99
C GLY A 65 -6.76 7.20 8.32
N MET A 66 -6.97 8.04 9.34
CA MET A 66 -7.30 7.66 10.72
C MET A 66 -8.53 8.41 11.24
N ASP A 67 -9.01 7.97 12.41
CA ASP A 67 -10.10 8.61 13.14
C ASP A 67 -11.37 8.79 12.29
N GLU A 68 -11.85 10.02 12.11
CA GLU A 68 -13.04 10.33 11.32
C GLU A 68 -12.73 10.58 9.83
N ASN A 69 -11.46 10.77 9.47
CA ASN A 69 -11.04 11.10 8.11
C ASN A 69 -10.31 9.92 7.46
N PHE A 70 -11.08 8.95 6.95
CA PHE A 70 -10.51 7.81 6.24
C PHE A 70 -11.27 7.39 4.99
N ILE A 71 -10.60 6.62 4.13
CA ILE A 71 -11.15 6.02 2.91
C ILE A 71 -11.33 4.52 3.11
N GLY A 72 -12.58 4.07 3.16
CA GLY A 72 -12.96 2.65 3.24
C GLY A 72 -12.79 2.04 4.63
N ALA A 73 -11.57 2.02 5.16
CA ALA A 73 -11.28 1.57 6.53
C ALA A 73 -10.13 2.36 7.15
N SER A 74 -10.18 2.61 8.45
CA SER A 74 -9.18 3.37 9.19
C SER A 74 -7.88 2.56 9.41
N ASN A 75 -6.73 3.23 9.37
CA ASN A 75 -5.40 2.69 9.70
C ASN A 75 -4.85 1.60 8.75
N TYR A 76 -5.14 1.71 7.45
CA TYR A 76 -4.62 0.79 6.42
C TYR A 76 -3.75 1.49 5.39
N ILE A 77 -2.75 0.76 4.87
CA ILE A 77 -1.88 1.22 3.79
C ILE A 77 -1.91 0.18 2.68
N ILE A 78 -2.18 0.63 1.45
CA ILE A 78 -1.93 -0.15 0.25
C ILE A 78 -0.60 0.31 -0.34
N ALA A 79 0.37 -0.59 -0.43
CA ALA A 79 1.71 -0.31 -0.92
C ALA A 79 2.04 -1.15 -2.15
N LEU A 80 2.50 -0.48 -3.20
CA LEU A 80 2.99 -1.07 -4.43
C LEU A 80 4.51 -1.05 -4.42
N VAL A 81 5.13 -2.22 -4.53
CA VAL A 81 6.57 -2.37 -4.66
C VAL A 81 6.93 -2.31 -6.14
N LEU A 82 7.88 -1.44 -6.46
CA LEU A 82 8.28 -1.09 -7.81
C LEU A 82 9.76 -1.41 -8.02
N ARG A 83 10.11 -1.80 -9.25
CA ARG A 83 11.50 -1.76 -9.71
C ARG A 83 12.07 -0.36 -9.63
N ARG A 84 13.39 -0.27 -9.51
CA ARG A 84 14.14 0.98 -9.34
C ARG A 84 13.94 1.98 -10.49
N ASP A 85 13.74 1.49 -11.70
CA ASP A 85 13.54 2.26 -12.93
C ASP A 85 12.12 2.84 -13.08
N GLU A 86 11.19 2.47 -12.20
CA GLU A 86 9.81 2.95 -12.30
C GLU A 86 9.62 4.39 -11.81
N LYS A 87 8.56 5.05 -12.31
CA LYS A 87 8.04 6.35 -11.86
C LYS A 87 6.93 6.16 -10.80
N PRO A 88 7.19 6.40 -9.51
CA PRO A 88 6.23 6.12 -8.43
C PRO A 88 4.93 6.93 -8.50
N HIS A 89 5.00 8.17 -8.97
CA HIS A 89 3.85 9.09 -8.96
C HIS A 89 2.71 8.68 -9.90
N LEU A 90 2.97 7.82 -10.90
CA LEU A 90 1.95 7.31 -11.82
C LEU A 90 0.83 6.54 -11.11
N PHE A 91 1.12 6.00 -9.92
CA PHE A 91 0.19 5.12 -9.20
C PHE A 91 -0.71 5.85 -8.21
N ARG A 92 -0.59 7.17 -8.04
CA ARG A 92 -1.35 7.93 -7.02
C ARG A 92 -2.86 7.71 -7.10
N GLU A 93 -3.44 7.98 -8.26
CA GLU A 93 -4.90 7.94 -8.44
C GLU A 93 -5.46 6.51 -8.41
N ILE A 94 -4.72 5.55 -8.97
CA ILE A 94 -5.16 4.14 -8.92
C ILE A 94 -5.04 3.56 -7.51
N LEU A 95 -4.02 3.92 -6.72
CA LEU A 95 -3.90 3.47 -5.33
C LEU A 95 -5.00 4.04 -4.44
N LYS A 96 -5.36 5.32 -4.61
CA LYS A 96 -6.51 5.92 -3.90
C LYS A 96 -7.82 5.19 -4.22
N ARG A 97 -8.08 4.93 -5.51
CA ARG A 97 -9.27 4.18 -5.95
C ARG A 97 -9.26 2.73 -5.46
N ALA A 98 -8.09 2.07 -5.51
CA ALA A 98 -7.90 0.73 -4.98
C ALA A 98 -8.19 0.68 -3.48
N ALA A 99 -7.72 1.65 -2.69
CA ALA A 99 -8.02 1.75 -1.27
C ALA A 99 -9.52 1.86 -1.02
N ALA A 100 -10.22 2.77 -1.72
CA ALA A 100 -11.67 2.90 -1.62
C ALA A 100 -12.44 1.62 -2.00
N LYS A 101 -11.90 0.80 -2.90
CA LYS A 101 -12.53 -0.46 -3.34
C LYS A 101 -12.27 -1.61 -2.37
N ILE A 102 -10.99 -1.84 -2.05
CA ILE A 102 -10.53 -2.98 -1.25
C ILE A 102 -10.98 -2.83 0.21
N LEU A 103 -10.83 -1.63 0.77
CA LEU A 103 -11.03 -1.41 2.20
C LEU A 103 -12.52 -1.37 2.61
N LYS A 104 -13.45 -1.26 1.66
CA LYS A 104 -14.89 -1.38 1.94
C LYS A 104 -15.28 -2.72 2.56
N ASN A 105 -14.54 -3.79 2.27
CA ASN A 105 -14.76 -5.13 2.81
C ASN A 105 -13.46 -5.69 3.39
N VAL A 106 -12.76 -4.87 4.18
CA VAL A 106 -11.38 -5.16 4.62
C VAL A 106 -11.21 -6.51 5.33
N GLU A 107 -12.23 -6.96 6.07
CA GLU A 107 -12.23 -8.24 6.79
C GLU A 107 -12.18 -9.47 5.87
N LYS A 108 -12.54 -9.31 4.59
CA LYS A 108 -12.55 -10.37 3.59
C LYS A 108 -11.37 -10.26 2.61
N VAL A 109 -10.45 -9.33 2.83
CA VAL A 109 -9.35 -9.09 1.90
C VAL A 109 -8.27 -10.15 2.05
N ASP A 110 -7.92 -10.75 0.92
CA ASP A 110 -6.89 -11.76 0.77
C ASP A 110 -6.01 -11.50 -0.46
N THR A 111 -5.15 -12.48 -0.77
CA THR A 111 -4.28 -12.47 -1.95
C THR A 111 -5.06 -12.33 -3.27
N ASP A 112 -6.19 -13.03 -3.40
CA ASP A 112 -7.00 -13.03 -4.62
C ASP A 112 -7.71 -11.71 -4.85
N THR A 113 -8.04 -11.00 -3.78
CA THR A 113 -8.57 -9.63 -3.82
C THR A 113 -7.54 -8.64 -4.37
N LEU A 114 -6.26 -8.80 -4.01
CA LEU A 114 -5.18 -7.89 -4.43
C LEU A 114 -4.71 -8.15 -5.87
N LYS A 115 -4.80 -9.39 -6.35
CA LYS A 115 -4.35 -9.81 -7.67
C LYS A 115 -4.89 -8.97 -8.84
N PRO A 116 -6.22 -8.78 -9.02
CA PRO A 116 -6.75 -8.02 -10.15
C PRO A 116 -6.30 -6.55 -10.12
N VAL A 117 -6.26 -5.94 -8.94
CA VAL A 117 -5.79 -4.55 -8.75
C VAL A 117 -4.32 -4.40 -9.10
N PHE A 118 -3.49 -5.37 -8.72
CA PHE A 118 -2.09 -5.40 -9.10
C PHE A 118 -1.89 -5.52 -10.62
N LEU A 119 -2.67 -6.37 -11.29
CA LEU A 119 -2.59 -6.55 -12.74
C LEU A 119 -2.98 -5.26 -13.49
N GLU A 120 -3.99 -4.53 -12.99
CA GLU A 120 -4.36 -3.21 -13.51
C GLU A 120 -3.20 -2.21 -13.37
N MET A 121 -2.59 -2.11 -12.18
CA MET A 121 -1.44 -1.25 -11.94
C MET A 121 -0.24 -1.62 -12.82
N ARG A 122 -0.02 -2.91 -13.09
CA ARG A 122 1.03 -3.35 -14.02
C ARG A 122 0.82 -2.88 -15.46
N ASN A 123 -0.41 -2.59 -15.89
CA ASN A 123 -0.68 -2.08 -17.23
C ASN A 123 -0.38 -0.58 -17.36
N ILE A 124 -0.35 0.18 -16.26
CA ILE A 124 0.02 1.61 -16.26
C ILE A 124 1.52 1.81 -16.56
N SER A 125 2.34 0.82 -16.22
CA SER A 125 3.79 0.83 -16.48
C SER A 125 4.19 0.51 -17.92
N ARG A 126 3.22 0.26 -18.80
CA ARG A 126 3.47 -0.05 -20.21
C ARG A 126 3.72 1.22 -21.01
#